data_AF-A0A7D4XHW1-F1
#
_entry.id   AF-A0A7D4XHW1-F1
#
_cell.length_a   1.000
_cell.length_b   1.000
_cell.length_c   1.000
_cell.angle_alpha   90.00
_cell.angle_beta   90.00
_cell.angle_gamma   90.00
#
_symmetry.space_group_name_H-M   'P 1'
#
loop_
_entity.id
_entity.type
_entity.pdbx_description
1 polymer ?
#
loop_
_entity_poly.entity_id
_entity_poly.type
_entity_poly.pdbx_seq_one_letter_code
_entity_poly.pdbx_strand_id
1 'polypeptide(L)'
;MQLECEACQSPLRAEDVNFDLALAKCHACNAVHDLSARRGRGQEHAPALSPAPAEDPTPRERVPTRARVTLPAQFQMQEDEQRTVISWRTFDGGERFLLILICAIWNVPLLLLYRHLLSTDASLTFLLLPLLFVGPGLYIGYVTLASFLDRTRIEVSRDKLIIHCGPLPWSKNHNLSGAELTQLYAHAPADLTHTTGYSLLALGRHDRKIQLITGLEKDQARYLEQALERQLGIEDSAVEGEMPRRSIDED
;
A
#
# COMPACT_ATOMS: atom_id res chain seq x y z
N MET A 1 24.71 -26.14 -36.36
CA MET A 1 25.47 -25.08 -35.66
C MET A 1 26.18 -25.73 -34.49
N GLN A 2 27.50 -25.62 -34.38
CA GLN A 2 28.23 -26.02 -33.17
C GLN A 2 28.28 -24.82 -32.23
N LEU A 3 27.93 -25.03 -30.96
CA LEU A 3 28.04 -24.02 -29.91
C LEU A 3 29.38 -24.21 -29.21
N GLU A 4 30.11 -23.13 -29.01
CA GLU A 4 31.40 -23.13 -28.32
C GLU A 4 31.27 -22.34 -27.01
N CYS A 5 31.99 -22.79 -25.99
CA CYS A 5 32.06 -22.12 -24.70
C CYS A 5 32.86 -20.81 -24.81
N GLU A 6 32.31 -19.69 -24.37
CA GLU A 6 33.01 -18.38 -24.40
C GLU A 6 34.21 -18.33 -23.44
N ALA A 7 34.19 -19.13 -22.38
CA ALA A 7 35.24 -19.11 -21.36
C ALA A 7 36.46 -19.97 -21.72
N CYS A 8 36.27 -21.09 -22.40
CA CYS A 8 37.35 -22.04 -22.69
C CYS A 8 37.42 -22.52 -24.14
N GLN A 9 36.51 -22.05 -25.01
CA GLN A 9 36.43 -22.38 -26.43
C GLN A 9 36.22 -23.88 -26.74
N SER A 10 35.97 -24.71 -25.72
CA SER A 10 35.57 -26.11 -25.91
C SER A 10 34.17 -26.18 -26.54
N PRO A 11 33.91 -27.16 -27.44
CA PRO A 11 32.57 -27.38 -27.96
C PRO A 11 31.61 -27.79 -26.84
N LEU A 12 30.42 -27.17 -26.84
CA LEU A 12 29.30 -27.54 -25.98
C LEU A 12 28.58 -28.73 -26.58
N ARG A 13 28.39 -29.79 -25.79
CA ARG A 13 27.65 -30.98 -26.22
C ARG A 13 26.17 -30.74 -26.09
N ALA A 14 25.37 -31.38 -26.94
CA ALA A 14 23.91 -31.26 -26.91
C ALA A 14 23.30 -31.77 -25.59
N GLU A 15 23.96 -32.75 -24.94
CA GLU A 15 23.56 -33.31 -23.65
C GLU A 15 23.71 -32.33 -22.47
N ASP A 16 24.58 -31.32 -22.61
CA ASP A 16 24.83 -30.33 -21.56
C ASP A 16 23.98 -29.05 -21.72
N VAL A 17 22.95 -29.10 -22.58
CA VAL A 17 22.05 -27.97 -22.87
C VAL A 17 20.65 -28.28 -22.35
N ASN A 18 20.15 -27.44 -21.46
CA ASN A 18 18.76 -27.46 -21.03
C ASN A 18 17.95 -26.49 -21.90
N PHE A 19 17.18 -27.06 -22.84
CA PHE A 19 16.36 -26.30 -23.78
C PHE A 19 15.17 -25.58 -23.13
N ASP A 20 14.65 -26.10 -22.02
CA ASP A 20 13.51 -25.51 -21.30
C ASP A 20 13.91 -24.22 -20.59
N LEU A 21 15.12 -24.19 -20.03
CA LEU A 21 15.67 -23.04 -19.32
C LEU A 21 16.55 -22.14 -20.21
N ALA A 22 16.82 -22.56 -21.44
CA ALA A 22 17.79 -21.94 -22.34
C ALA A 22 19.21 -21.79 -21.71
N LEU A 23 19.62 -22.74 -20.86
CA LEU A 23 20.93 -22.73 -20.21
C LEU A 23 21.81 -23.85 -20.75
N ALA A 24 23.11 -23.58 -20.92
CA ALA A 24 24.11 -24.57 -21.29
C ALA A 24 25.26 -24.59 -20.28
N LYS A 25 25.71 -25.79 -19.89
CA LYS A 25 26.88 -25.96 -19.02
C LYS A 25 28.04 -26.51 -19.84
N CYS A 26 29.24 -25.92 -19.71
CA CYS A 26 30.41 -26.47 -20.38
C CYS A 26 30.98 -27.67 -19.60
N HIS A 27 31.08 -28.84 -20.23
CA HIS A 27 31.76 -30.01 -19.66
C HIS A 27 33.23 -29.75 -19.29
N ALA A 28 33.95 -28.91 -20.05
CA ALA A 28 35.39 -28.72 -19.86
C ALA A 28 35.74 -27.78 -18.70
N CYS A 29 35.02 -26.66 -18.55
CA CYS A 29 35.32 -25.64 -17.53
C CYS A 29 34.19 -25.39 -16.53
N ASN A 30 33.05 -26.08 -16.65
CA ASN A 30 31.85 -25.90 -15.84
C ASN A 30 31.20 -24.51 -15.90
N ALA A 31 31.61 -23.63 -16.83
CA ALA A 31 30.94 -22.35 -17.05
C ALA A 31 29.48 -22.58 -17.51
N VAL A 32 28.56 -21.78 -16.98
CA VAL A 32 27.13 -21.81 -17.33
C VAL A 32 26.83 -20.60 -18.21
N HIS A 33 26.20 -20.85 -19.36
CA HIS A 33 25.89 -19.87 -20.38
C HIS A 33 24.37 -19.77 -20.59
N ASP A 34 23.87 -18.55 -20.73
CA ASP A 34 22.48 -18.27 -21.11
C ASP A 34 22.38 -18.12 -22.63
N LEU A 35 21.63 -19.05 -23.25
CA LEU A 35 21.42 -19.11 -24.69
C LEU A 35 20.24 -18.24 -25.15
N SER A 36 19.42 -17.70 -24.25
CA SER A 36 18.24 -16.87 -24.59
C SER A 36 18.64 -15.58 -25.31
N ALA A 37 19.79 -15.00 -24.94
CA ALA A 37 20.33 -13.78 -25.56
C ALA A 37 20.87 -13.99 -26.98
N ARG A 38 21.13 -15.24 -27.41
CA ARG A 38 21.67 -15.57 -28.74
C ARG A 38 20.60 -15.78 -29.81
N ARG A 39 19.33 -15.98 -29.43
CA ARG A 39 18.23 -16.20 -30.37
C ARG A 39 17.96 -14.98 -31.28
N GLY A 40 18.42 -13.78 -30.90
CA GLY A 40 18.25 -12.55 -31.67
C GLY A 40 19.40 -12.16 -32.62
N ARG A 41 20.49 -12.93 -32.71
CA ARG A 41 21.74 -12.48 -33.39
C ARG A 41 22.23 -13.38 -34.53
N GLY A 42 21.36 -14.25 -35.07
CA GLY A 42 21.76 -15.32 -35.99
C GLY A 42 20.92 -15.41 -37.27
N GLN A 43 20.72 -14.31 -38.00
CA GLN A 43 20.24 -14.37 -39.38
C GLN A 43 20.58 -13.11 -40.19
N GLU A 44 21.88 -12.84 -40.40
CA GLU A 44 22.34 -11.86 -41.40
C GLU A 44 23.41 -12.51 -42.26
N HIS A 45 23.00 -13.06 -43.41
CA HIS A 45 23.85 -13.39 -44.57
C HIS A 45 22.98 -13.34 -45.84
N ALA A 46 22.90 -12.18 -46.51
CA ALA A 46 22.72 -11.96 -47.96
C ALA A 46 22.51 -10.44 -48.25
N PRO A 47 22.84 -9.93 -49.46
CA PRO A 47 23.69 -8.75 -49.61
C PRO A 47 22.97 -7.39 -49.73
N ALA A 48 23.80 -6.36 -49.53
CA ALA A 48 23.54 -4.94 -49.56
C ALA A 48 22.69 -4.42 -50.73
N LEU A 49 21.57 -3.79 -50.38
CA LEU A 49 21.16 -2.52 -50.97
C LEU A 49 20.73 -1.60 -49.83
N SER A 50 21.45 -0.49 -49.68
CA SER A 50 21.09 0.59 -48.76
C SER A 50 19.69 1.12 -49.05
N PRO A 51 18.91 1.37 -47.99
CA PRO A 51 18.20 2.62 -47.89
C PRO A 51 18.64 3.39 -46.64
N ALA A 52 18.57 4.72 -46.80
CA ALA A 52 18.75 5.83 -45.87
C ALA A 52 18.78 5.54 -44.35
N PRO A 53 19.52 6.36 -43.56
CA PRO A 53 19.55 6.24 -42.10
C PRO A 53 18.16 6.51 -41.55
N ALA A 54 17.45 5.44 -41.19
CA ALA A 54 16.28 5.49 -40.34
C ALA A 54 16.78 5.77 -38.93
N GLU A 55 16.28 6.86 -38.36
CA GLU A 55 16.52 7.31 -37.00
C GLU A 55 16.31 6.15 -36.01
N ASP A 56 17.27 6.03 -35.11
CA ASP A 56 17.29 5.11 -33.99
C ASP A 56 15.95 5.20 -33.22
N PRO A 57 15.15 4.11 -33.11
CA PRO A 57 14.01 4.13 -32.22
C PRO A 57 14.58 4.15 -30.80
N THR A 58 14.57 5.35 -30.22
CA THR A 58 14.86 5.64 -28.82
C THR A 58 14.46 4.47 -27.92
N PRO A 59 15.32 4.03 -26.99
CA PRO A 59 14.97 3.00 -26.02
C PRO A 59 13.64 3.37 -25.38
N ARG A 60 12.60 2.60 -25.66
CA ARG A 60 11.34 2.67 -24.92
C ARG A 60 11.72 2.62 -23.45
N GLU A 61 11.54 3.76 -22.80
CA GLU A 61 11.78 3.98 -21.39
C GLU A 61 11.10 2.83 -20.64
N ARG A 62 11.92 1.89 -20.14
CA ARG A 62 11.39 0.80 -19.32
C ARG A 62 10.81 1.50 -18.10
N VAL A 63 9.48 1.49 -17.98
CA VAL A 63 8.80 1.97 -16.78
C VAL A 63 9.53 1.36 -15.59
N PRO A 64 10.11 2.18 -14.69
CA PRO A 64 10.93 1.66 -13.61
C PRO A 64 10.07 0.72 -12.77
N THR A 65 10.45 -0.54 -12.73
CA THR A 65 9.81 -1.54 -11.87
C THR A 65 10.04 -1.09 -10.44
N ARG A 66 8.99 -0.66 -9.75
CA ARG A 66 9.09 -0.09 -8.41
C ARG A 66 9.72 -1.09 -7.44
N ALA A 67 10.58 -0.59 -6.55
CA ALA A 67 11.10 -1.38 -5.44
C ALA A 67 9.94 -1.86 -4.56
N ARG A 68 9.95 -3.17 -4.23
CA ARG A 68 8.94 -3.77 -3.36
C ARG A 68 9.11 -3.24 -1.94
N VAL A 69 8.02 -2.72 -1.36
CA VAL A 69 8.02 -2.27 0.03
C VAL A 69 7.81 -3.46 0.96
N THR A 70 8.54 -3.48 2.07
CA THR A 70 8.40 -4.49 3.13
C THR A 70 7.11 -4.28 3.92
N LEU A 71 6.57 -5.36 4.50
CA LEU A 71 5.37 -5.28 5.35
C LEU A 71 5.63 -4.36 6.56
N PRO A 72 4.85 -3.27 6.73
CA PRO A 72 4.97 -2.39 7.90
C PRO A 72 4.70 -3.15 9.19
N ALA A 73 5.44 -2.84 10.27
CA ALA A 73 5.39 -3.57 11.54
C ALA A 73 3.99 -3.59 12.21
N GLN A 74 3.13 -2.64 11.88
CA GLN A 74 1.78 -2.51 12.42
C GLN A 74 0.74 -3.39 11.69
N PHE A 75 1.07 -3.89 10.50
CA PHE A 75 0.15 -4.64 9.65
C PHE A 75 0.23 -6.13 9.94
N GLN A 76 -0.93 -6.73 10.19
CA GLN A 76 -1.10 -8.17 10.23
C GLN A 76 -1.69 -8.60 8.89
N MET A 77 -0.91 -9.35 8.11
CA MET A 77 -1.32 -9.89 6.82
C MET A 77 -1.58 -11.38 6.94
N GLN A 78 -2.76 -11.80 6.51
CA GLN A 78 -3.12 -13.19 6.32
C GLN A 78 -3.40 -13.39 4.84
N GLU A 79 -2.56 -14.18 4.18
CA GLU A 79 -2.66 -14.50 2.76
C GLU A 79 -3.19 -15.93 2.60
N ASP A 80 -4.21 -16.07 1.78
CA ASP A 80 -4.87 -17.33 1.40
C ASP A 80 -4.94 -17.31 -0.14
N GLU A 81 -5.09 -18.46 -0.80
CA GLU A 81 -4.91 -18.58 -2.26
C GLU A 81 -5.82 -17.65 -3.09
N GLN A 82 -6.95 -17.22 -2.50
CA GLN A 82 -7.95 -16.38 -3.16
C GLN A 82 -8.19 -15.03 -2.46
N ARG A 83 -7.68 -14.85 -1.24
CA ARG A 83 -7.98 -13.67 -0.41
C ARG A 83 -6.75 -13.22 0.37
N THR A 84 -6.54 -11.91 0.40
CA THR A 84 -5.55 -11.29 1.27
C THR A 84 -6.28 -10.38 2.26
N VAL A 85 -6.07 -10.64 3.54
CA VAL A 85 -6.63 -9.84 4.63
C VAL A 85 -5.51 -9.08 5.30
N ILE A 86 -5.58 -7.76 5.25
CA ILE A 86 -4.65 -6.85 5.94
C ILE A 86 -5.42 -6.18 7.07
N SER A 87 -4.92 -6.30 8.29
CA SER A 87 -5.57 -5.70 9.47
C SER A 87 -4.58 -4.99 10.37
N TRP A 88 -4.99 -3.86 10.93
CA TRP A 88 -4.20 -3.10 11.90
C TRP A 88 -5.11 -2.34 12.86
N ARG A 89 -4.50 -1.79 13.91
CA ARG A 89 -5.18 -0.90 14.85
C ARG A 89 -4.96 0.53 14.39
N THR A 90 -6.05 1.29 14.28
CA THR A 90 -5.99 2.69 13.83
C THR A 90 -5.29 3.59 14.85
N PHE A 91 -5.39 3.25 16.14
CA PHE A 91 -4.80 4.02 17.23
C PHE A 91 -3.54 3.38 17.78
N ASP A 92 -2.52 4.21 17.92
CA ASP A 92 -1.28 3.82 18.56
C ASP A 92 -1.40 3.78 20.09
N GLY A 93 -0.45 3.11 20.74
CA GLY A 93 -0.40 3.03 22.20
C GLY A 93 -0.30 4.41 22.87
N GLY A 94 0.49 5.31 22.28
CA GLY A 94 0.65 6.69 22.77
C GLY A 94 -0.62 7.52 22.67
N GLU A 95 -1.32 7.45 21.53
CA GLU A 95 -2.58 8.16 21.32
C GLU A 95 -3.67 7.69 22.27
N ARG A 96 -3.80 6.37 22.46
CA ARG A 96 -4.73 5.81 23.46
C ARG A 96 -4.42 6.33 24.87
N PHE A 97 -3.14 6.34 25.24
CA PHE A 97 -2.73 6.85 26.55
C PHE A 97 -3.11 8.33 26.73
N LEU A 98 -2.85 9.16 25.72
CA LEU A 98 -3.21 10.58 25.73
C LEU A 98 -4.74 10.78 25.79
N LEU A 99 -5.52 10.02 25.03
CA LEU A 99 -6.99 10.04 25.08
C LEU A 99 -7.52 9.67 26.47
N ILE A 100 -6.96 8.64 27.11
CA ILE A 100 -7.32 8.25 28.48
C ILE A 100 -7.04 9.39 29.46
N LEU A 101 -5.89 10.06 29.33
CA LEU A 101 -5.52 11.18 30.19
C LEU A 101 -6.47 12.37 30.00
N ILE A 102 -6.78 12.74 28.75
CA ILE A 102 -7.75 13.81 28.45
C ILE A 102 -9.14 13.42 28.97
N CYS A 103 -9.56 12.18 28.78
CA CYS A 103 -10.83 11.67 29.27
C CYS A 103 -10.93 11.76 30.79
N ALA A 104 -9.87 11.37 31.51
CA ALA A 104 -9.80 11.45 32.96
C ALA A 104 -9.82 12.91 33.45
N ILE A 105 -8.97 13.78 32.87
CA ILE A 105 -8.90 15.20 33.23
C ILE A 105 -10.23 15.92 33.00
N TRP A 106 -10.98 15.55 31.96
CA TRP A 106 -12.29 16.14 31.69
C TRP A 106 -13.41 15.58 32.58
N ASN A 107 -13.53 14.25 32.64
CA ASN A 107 -14.68 13.61 33.27
C ASN A 107 -14.57 13.50 34.80
N VAL A 108 -13.35 13.36 35.36
CA VAL A 108 -13.18 13.21 36.81
C VAL A 108 -13.60 14.48 37.57
N PRO A 109 -13.14 15.70 37.23
CA PRO A 109 -13.60 16.92 37.91
C PRO A 109 -15.09 17.15 37.75
N LEU A 110 -15.66 16.85 36.58
CA LEU A 110 -17.09 16.97 36.34
C LEU A 110 -17.90 16.03 37.24
N LEU A 111 -17.45 14.77 37.39
CA LEU A 111 -18.06 13.80 38.28
C LEU A 111 -17.96 14.23 39.76
N LEU A 112 -16.79 14.74 40.18
CA LEU A 112 -16.58 15.24 41.54
C LEU A 112 -17.44 16.48 41.84
N LEU A 113 -17.59 17.38 40.86
CA LEU A 113 -18.46 18.55 40.96
C LEU A 113 -19.92 18.12 41.13
N TYR A 114 -20.43 17.21 40.29
CA TYR A 114 -21.80 16.70 40.42
C TYR A 114 -22.02 16.00 41.76
N ARG A 115 -21.06 15.18 42.22
CA ARG A 115 -21.11 14.56 43.54
C ARG A 115 -21.21 15.60 44.65
N HIS A 116 -20.41 16.66 44.59
CA HIS A 116 -20.42 17.73 45.59
C HIS A 116 -21.74 18.52 45.57
N LEU A 117 -22.22 18.89 44.38
CA LEU A 117 -23.47 19.62 44.20
C LEU A 117 -24.69 18.82 44.63
N LEU A 118 -24.70 17.49 44.45
CA LEU A 118 -25.78 16.61 44.92
C LEU A 118 -25.73 16.38 46.44
N SER A 119 -24.55 16.51 47.06
CA SER A 119 -24.38 16.37 48.51
C SER A 119 -24.70 17.65 49.30
N THR A 120 -24.77 18.79 48.60
CA THR A 120 -25.16 20.08 49.16
C THR A 120 -26.58 20.38 48.68
N ASP A 121 -27.41 21.08 49.45
CA ASP A 121 -28.71 21.57 48.97
C ASP A 121 -28.52 22.73 47.96
N ALA A 122 -27.86 22.43 46.85
CA ALA A 122 -27.55 23.37 45.79
C ALA A 122 -28.81 23.75 45.01
N SER A 123 -28.91 25.01 44.60
CA SER A 123 -30.00 25.45 43.74
C SER A 123 -29.95 24.75 42.38
N LEU A 124 -31.11 24.56 41.76
CA LEU A 124 -31.24 23.93 40.44
C LEU A 124 -30.35 24.58 39.38
N THR A 125 -30.11 25.89 39.47
CA THR A 125 -29.24 26.64 38.55
C THR A 125 -27.81 26.12 38.57
N PHE A 126 -27.26 25.81 39.75
CA PHE A 126 -25.89 25.26 39.86
C PHE A 126 -25.79 23.81 39.37
N LEU A 127 -26.89 23.07 39.35
CA LEU A 127 -26.94 21.69 38.84
C LEU A 127 -27.06 21.64 37.31
N LEU A 128 -27.73 22.62 36.71
CA LEU A 128 -27.93 22.72 35.25
C LEU A 128 -26.70 23.29 34.53
N LEU A 129 -25.96 24.21 35.14
CA LEU A 129 -24.82 24.85 34.50
C LEU A 129 -23.74 23.85 34.01
N PRO A 130 -23.33 22.82 34.78
CA PRO A 130 -22.34 21.84 34.34
C PRO A 130 -22.84 20.90 33.22
N LEU A 131 -24.15 20.88 32.93
CA LEU A 131 -24.74 19.99 31.92
C LEU A 131 -24.19 20.28 30.52
N LEU A 132 -23.81 21.53 30.26
CA LEU A 132 -23.13 21.94 29.02
C LEU A 132 -21.82 21.17 28.78
N PHE A 133 -21.12 20.80 29.86
CA PHE A 133 -19.82 20.10 29.81
C PHE A 133 -19.96 18.57 29.75
N VAL A 134 -21.16 18.04 30.03
CA VAL A 134 -21.45 16.60 29.97
C VAL A 134 -21.38 16.09 28.54
N GLY A 135 -21.89 16.84 27.57
CA GLY A 135 -21.86 16.46 26.15
C GLY A 135 -20.44 16.16 25.65
N PRO A 136 -19.50 17.11 25.75
CA PRO A 136 -18.09 16.87 25.42
C PRO A 136 -17.46 15.72 26.23
N GLY A 137 -17.80 15.58 27.51
CA GLY A 137 -17.30 14.50 28.36
C GLY A 137 -17.72 13.11 27.88
N LEU A 138 -19.00 12.96 27.53
CA LEU A 138 -19.55 11.75 26.91
C LEU A 138 -18.91 11.45 25.57
N TYR A 139 -18.71 12.47 24.73
CA TYR A 139 -18.03 12.31 23.44
C TYR A 139 -16.59 11.82 23.60
N ILE A 140 -15.80 12.45 24.49
CA ILE A 140 -14.43 12.02 24.77
C ILE A 140 -14.41 10.60 25.34
N GLY A 141 -15.34 10.28 26.24
CA GLY A 141 -15.50 8.93 26.80
C GLY A 141 -15.79 7.88 25.73
N TYR A 142 -16.71 8.19 24.80
CA TYR A 142 -17.02 7.34 23.66
C TYR A 142 -15.80 7.11 22.77
N VAL A 143 -15.11 8.18 22.36
CA VAL A 143 -13.91 8.10 21.51
C VAL A 143 -12.80 7.29 22.20
N THR A 144 -12.59 7.51 23.49
CA THR A 144 -11.61 6.77 24.28
C THR A 144 -11.93 5.28 24.31
N LEU A 145 -13.17 4.90 24.58
CA LEU A 145 -13.59 3.49 24.59
C LEU A 145 -13.49 2.86 23.19
N ALA A 146 -13.96 3.58 22.18
CA ALA A 146 -13.93 3.14 20.80
C ALA A 146 -12.49 2.92 20.30
N SER A 147 -11.51 3.73 20.74
CA SER A 147 -10.09 3.56 20.38
C SER A 147 -9.49 2.20 20.77
N PHE A 148 -10.07 1.49 21.75
CA PHE A 148 -9.64 0.13 22.12
C PHE A 148 -10.21 -0.95 21.20
N LEU A 149 -11.37 -0.69 20.61
CA LEU A 149 -12.07 -1.59 19.71
C LEU A 149 -11.77 -1.30 18.24
N ASP A 150 -11.24 -0.11 17.96
CA ASP A 150 -11.02 0.35 16.59
C ASP A 150 -9.94 -0.47 15.89
N ARG A 151 -10.38 -1.16 14.84
CA ARG A 151 -9.55 -1.96 13.96
C ARG A 151 -9.97 -1.69 12.54
N THR A 152 -8.97 -1.46 11.68
CA THR A 152 -9.18 -1.39 10.25
C THR A 152 -8.80 -2.73 9.64
N ARG A 153 -9.69 -3.28 8.83
CA ARG A 153 -9.52 -4.55 8.11
C ARG A 153 -9.84 -4.33 6.65
N ILE A 154 -8.85 -4.54 5.80
CA ILE A 154 -9.01 -4.62 4.36
C ILE A 154 -9.02 -6.09 3.96
N GLU A 155 -10.01 -6.48 3.19
CA GLU A 155 -10.09 -7.79 2.54
C GLU A 155 -10.11 -7.56 1.04
N VAL A 156 -9.14 -8.16 0.36
CA VAL A 156 -9.00 -8.07 -1.09
C VAL A 156 -9.02 -9.48 -1.69
N SER A 157 -9.81 -9.63 -2.75
CA SER A 157 -9.90 -10.81 -3.61
C SER A 157 -9.78 -10.33 -5.05
N ARG A 158 -9.62 -11.24 -6.03
CA ARG A 158 -9.41 -10.85 -7.44
C ARG A 158 -10.48 -9.89 -8.00
N ASP A 159 -11.69 -10.02 -7.50
CA ASP A 159 -12.89 -9.38 -8.04
C ASP A 159 -13.60 -8.47 -7.02
N LYS A 160 -13.05 -8.32 -5.81
CA LYS A 160 -13.68 -7.56 -4.73
C LYS A 160 -12.67 -6.94 -3.77
N LEU A 161 -12.92 -5.69 -3.40
CA LEU A 161 -12.21 -4.95 -2.36
C LEU A 161 -13.20 -4.52 -1.27
N ILE A 162 -12.97 -5.01 -0.05
CA ILE A 162 -13.80 -4.69 1.12
C ILE A 162 -12.92 -4.00 2.15
N ILE A 163 -13.38 -2.86 2.65
CA ILE A 163 -12.72 -2.09 3.70
C ILE A 163 -13.71 -1.95 4.84
N HIS A 164 -13.32 -2.48 5.99
CA HIS A 164 -14.04 -2.37 7.24
C HIS A 164 -13.21 -1.54 8.21
N CYS A 165 -13.73 -0.40 8.61
CA CYS A 165 -13.17 0.41 9.68
C CYS A 165 -14.03 0.22 10.94
N GLY A 166 -13.40 0.34 12.11
CA GLY A 166 -14.02 0.04 13.39
C GLY A 166 -15.14 1.03 13.78
N PRO A 167 -15.62 0.98 15.04
CA PRO A 167 -16.85 1.65 15.47
C PRO A 167 -16.81 3.18 15.42
N LEU A 168 -15.68 3.77 15.02
CA LEU A 168 -15.53 5.20 14.92
C LEU A 168 -16.13 5.72 13.60
N PRO A 169 -16.95 6.79 13.65
CA PRO A 169 -17.82 7.18 12.53
C PRO A 169 -17.09 7.89 11.37
N TRP A 170 -15.78 8.14 11.48
CA TRP A 170 -15.04 8.93 10.50
C TRP A 170 -14.51 8.13 9.32
N SER A 171 -14.30 6.82 9.47
CA SER A 171 -13.82 5.97 8.38
C SER A 171 -14.99 5.20 7.76
N LYS A 172 -15.15 5.36 6.44
CA LYS A 172 -16.25 4.73 5.70
C LYS A 172 -15.91 3.29 5.37
N ASN A 173 -16.90 2.42 5.54
CA ASN A 173 -16.84 1.07 5.03
C ASN A 173 -17.06 1.08 3.52
N HIS A 174 -16.20 0.40 2.79
CA HIS A 174 -16.28 0.30 1.33
C HIS A 174 -16.44 -1.15 0.92
N ASN A 175 -17.27 -1.39 -0.09
CA ASN A 175 -17.40 -2.68 -0.76
C ASN A 175 -17.46 -2.38 -2.25
N LEU A 176 -16.32 -2.55 -2.91
CA LEU A 176 -16.09 -2.19 -4.31
C LEU A 176 -15.83 -3.46 -5.11
N SER A 177 -16.36 -3.53 -6.32
CA SER A 177 -15.98 -4.60 -7.25
C SER A 177 -14.64 -4.26 -7.88
N GLY A 178 -13.73 -5.23 -7.94
CA GLY A 178 -12.45 -5.09 -8.61
C GLY A 178 -12.60 -4.71 -10.08
N ALA A 179 -13.69 -5.11 -10.74
CA ALA A 179 -13.97 -4.76 -12.12
C ALA A 179 -14.27 -3.27 -12.33
N GLU A 180 -14.75 -2.57 -11.30
CA GLU A 180 -15.05 -1.12 -11.35
C GLU A 180 -13.81 -0.26 -11.10
N LEU A 181 -12.77 -0.85 -10.52
CA LEU A 181 -11.51 -0.20 -10.19
C LEU A 181 -10.58 -0.24 -11.39
N THR A 182 -10.14 0.94 -11.81
CA THR A 182 -9.11 1.11 -12.83
C THR A 182 -7.73 1.15 -12.19
N GLN A 183 -7.61 1.83 -11.04
CA GLN A 183 -6.33 2.00 -10.37
C GLN A 183 -6.49 2.31 -8.87
N LEU A 184 -5.47 2.00 -8.07
CA LEU A 184 -5.29 2.47 -6.70
C LEU A 184 -4.05 3.36 -6.63
N TYR A 185 -4.06 4.40 -5.81
CA TYR A 185 -2.88 5.24 -5.65
C TYR A 185 -2.85 5.92 -4.28
N ALA A 186 -1.65 6.05 -3.72
CA ALA A 186 -1.42 6.84 -2.52
C ALA A 186 -1.26 8.33 -2.87
N HIS A 187 -2.08 9.17 -2.25
CA HIS A 187 -2.03 10.62 -2.40
C HIS A 187 -1.39 11.26 -1.17
N ALA A 188 -0.42 12.14 -1.43
CA ALA A 188 0.16 12.99 -0.42
C ALA A 188 -0.79 14.18 -0.11
N PRO A 189 -0.85 14.65 1.14
CA PRO A 189 -1.57 15.89 1.45
C PRO A 189 -1.02 17.05 0.61
N ALA A 190 -1.91 17.89 0.09
CA ALA A 190 -1.55 19.07 -0.71
C ALA A 190 -0.79 20.13 0.11
N ASP A 191 -1.02 20.16 1.43
CA ASP A 191 -0.40 21.10 2.35
C ASP A 191 0.63 20.40 3.24
N LEU A 192 1.90 20.79 3.09
CA LEU A 192 3.02 20.41 3.98
C LEU A 192 2.86 20.92 5.42
N THR A 193 1.93 21.85 5.66
CA THR A 193 1.64 22.48 6.94
C THR A 193 0.72 21.66 7.84
N HIS A 194 -0.05 20.74 7.28
CA HIS A 194 -0.90 19.83 8.07
C HIS A 194 -0.24 18.46 8.19
N THR A 195 -0.09 17.98 9.42
CA THR A 195 0.34 16.62 9.79
C THR A 195 -0.69 15.55 9.39
N THR A 196 -1.42 15.76 8.30
CA THR A 196 -2.37 14.81 7.74
C THR A 196 -1.60 13.71 7.04
N GLY A 197 -1.72 12.48 7.54
CA GLY A 197 -1.13 11.32 6.89
C GLY A 197 -1.59 11.14 5.43
N TYR A 198 -0.88 10.30 4.70
CA TYR A 198 -1.19 9.90 3.34
C TYR A 198 -2.59 9.29 3.26
N SER A 199 -3.23 9.46 2.10
CA SER A 199 -4.54 8.87 1.82
C SER A 199 -4.43 7.86 0.70
N LEU A 200 -5.14 6.74 0.83
CA LEU A 200 -5.29 5.77 -0.25
C LEU A 200 -6.57 6.07 -1.02
N LEU A 201 -6.47 6.26 -2.34
CA LEU A 201 -7.61 6.51 -3.22
C LEU A 201 -7.72 5.40 -4.26
N ALA A 202 -8.96 5.15 -4.67
CA ALA A 202 -9.31 4.33 -5.81
C ALA A 202 -9.80 5.21 -6.96
N LEU A 203 -9.38 4.90 -8.18
CA LEU A 203 -9.90 5.46 -9.41
C LEU A 203 -10.83 4.45 -10.09
N GLY A 204 -12.08 4.83 -10.31
CA GLY A 204 -13.06 4.00 -11.01
C GLY A 204 -13.07 4.18 -12.53
N ARG A 205 -13.82 3.34 -13.25
CA ARG A 205 -13.99 3.37 -14.74
C ARG A 205 -14.47 4.68 -15.37
N HIS A 206 -14.85 5.69 -14.58
CA HIS A 206 -15.32 7.00 -15.04
C HIS A 206 -14.53 8.15 -14.41
N ASP A 207 -13.24 7.93 -14.13
CA ASP A 207 -12.36 8.91 -13.46
C ASP A 207 -12.88 9.37 -12.08
N ARG A 208 -13.78 8.57 -11.50
CA ARG A 208 -14.35 8.84 -10.19
C ARG A 208 -13.33 8.47 -9.12
N LYS A 209 -12.84 9.47 -8.40
CA LYS A 209 -11.96 9.30 -7.23
C LYS A 209 -12.80 8.89 -6.01
N ILE A 210 -12.43 7.78 -5.40
CA ILE A 210 -13.04 7.26 -4.16
C ILE A 210 -11.95 7.23 -3.10
N GLN A 211 -12.10 8.05 -2.06
CA GLN A 211 -11.21 8.02 -0.91
C GLN A 211 -11.51 6.77 -0.08
N LEU A 212 -10.51 5.90 0.06
CA LEU A 212 -10.66 4.63 0.76
C LEU A 212 -10.27 4.76 2.23
N ILE A 213 -9.06 5.24 2.50
CA ILE A 213 -8.47 5.33 3.84
C ILE A 213 -7.63 6.60 3.94
N THR A 214 -7.60 7.22 5.11
CA THR A 214 -6.83 8.43 5.41
C THR A 214 -5.93 8.21 6.63
N GLY A 215 -4.96 9.10 6.82
CA GLY A 215 -4.10 9.08 8.01
C GLY A 215 -3.05 7.98 8.00
N LEU A 216 -2.66 7.49 6.82
CA LEU A 216 -1.63 6.46 6.68
C LEU A 216 -0.24 7.09 6.72
N GLU A 217 0.74 6.35 7.22
CA GLU A 217 2.14 6.71 7.01
C GLU A 217 2.56 6.47 5.55
N LYS A 218 3.66 7.08 5.12
CA LYS A 218 4.16 6.96 3.74
C LYS A 218 4.37 5.50 3.32
N ASP A 219 5.05 4.73 4.17
CA ASP A 219 5.38 3.33 3.86
C ASP A 219 4.14 2.44 3.93
N GLN A 220 3.19 2.75 4.83
CA GLN A 220 1.90 2.08 4.92
C GLN A 220 1.06 2.28 3.66
N ALA A 221 0.92 3.53 3.20
CA ALA A 221 0.16 3.85 2.00
C ALA A 221 0.74 3.16 0.77
N ARG A 222 2.08 3.18 0.63
CA ARG A 222 2.77 2.52 -0.48
C ARG A 222 2.67 1.01 -0.45
N TYR A 223 2.79 0.41 0.74
CA TYR A 223 2.59 -1.02 0.89
C TYR A 223 1.17 -1.43 0.50
N LEU A 224 0.16 -0.70 0.97
CA LEU A 224 -1.25 -0.97 0.66
C LEU A 224 -1.53 -0.85 -0.84
N GLU A 225 -1.05 0.20 -1.50
CA GLU A 225 -1.16 0.35 -2.96
C GLU A 225 -0.61 -0.89 -3.69
N GLN A 226 0.66 -1.22 -3.47
CA GLN A 226 1.32 -2.34 -4.15
C GLN A 226 0.69 -3.71 -3.83
N ALA A 227 0.23 -3.91 -2.58
CA ALA A 227 -0.37 -5.17 -2.16
C ALA A 227 -1.76 -5.37 -2.77
N LEU A 228 -2.57 -4.30 -2.81
CA LEU A 228 -3.94 -4.36 -3.33
C LEU A 228 -3.96 -4.48 -4.86
N GLU A 229 -3.13 -3.72 -5.57
CA GLU A 229 -3.02 -3.81 -7.03
C GLU A 229 -2.59 -5.20 -7.48
N ARG A 230 -1.60 -5.78 -6.79
CA ARG A 230 -1.12 -7.14 -7.07
C ARG A 230 -2.24 -8.17 -6.93
N GLN A 231 -3.05 -8.06 -5.88
CA GLN A 231 -4.13 -9.01 -5.63
C GLN A 231 -5.32 -8.83 -6.58
N LEU A 232 -5.59 -7.59 -7.01
CA LEU A 232 -6.65 -7.27 -7.97
C LEU A 232 -6.23 -7.50 -9.43
N GLY A 233 -4.93 -7.72 -9.68
CA GLY A 233 -4.39 -7.86 -11.04
C GLY A 233 -4.45 -6.54 -11.83
N ILE A 234 -4.40 -5.41 -11.14
CA ILE A 234 -4.37 -4.09 -11.74
C ILE A 234 -2.93 -3.77 -12.14
N GLU A 235 -2.74 -3.26 -13.36
CA GLU A 235 -1.44 -2.79 -13.83
C GLU A 235 -1.18 -1.37 -13.30
N ASP A 236 -0.05 -1.19 -12.62
CA ASP A 236 0.35 0.08 -12.01
C ASP A 236 0.67 1.12 -13.08
N SER A 237 -0.02 2.27 -13.04
CA SER A 237 0.14 3.38 -13.99
C SER A 237 0.38 4.70 -13.24
N ALA A 238 0.98 5.71 -13.86
CA ALA A 238 1.25 6.97 -13.13
C ALA A 238 -0.03 7.81 -13.08
N VAL A 239 -0.49 8.16 -11.87
CA VAL A 239 -1.68 9.01 -11.68
C VAL A 239 -1.28 10.40 -11.21
N GLU A 240 -1.95 11.41 -11.74
CA GLU A 240 -1.74 12.79 -11.31
C GLU A 240 -2.11 12.97 -9.82
N GLY A 241 -1.12 13.41 -9.03
CA GLY A 241 -1.25 13.54 -7.57
C GLY A 241 -0.83 12.29 -6.78
N GLU A 242 -0.27 11.27 -7.44
CA GLU A 242 0.39 10.15 -6.76
C GLU A 242 1.62 10.64 -5.98
N MET A 243 1.91 10.01 -4.84
CA MET A 243 3.17 10.20 -4.13
C MET A 243 4.39 9.90 -5.04
N PRO A 244 5.55 10.53 -4.81
CA PRO A 244 6.75 10.27 -5.60
C PRO A 244 7.15 8.79 -5.58
N ARG A 245 7.36 8.22 -6.76
CA ARG A 245 7.89 6.85 -6.93
C ARG A 245 9.35 6.83 -6.46
N ARG A 246 9.72 5.86 -5.62
CA ARG A 246 11.13 5.63 -5.26
C ARG A 246 11.79 4.91 -6.45
N SER A 247 12.69 5.57 -7.15
CA SER A 247 13.56 4.93 -8.14
C SER A 247 14.58 4.04 -7.41
N ILE A 248 15.01 2.97 -8.07
CA ILE A 248 15.99 2.02 -7.53
C ILE A 248 17.40 2.67 -7.40
N ASP A 249 17.59 3.87 -7.96
CA ASP A 249 18.90 4.53 -8.09
C ASP A 249 19.32 5.42 -6.90
N GLU A 250 18.63 5.38 -5.76
CA GLU A 250 18.91 6.23 -4.57
C GLU A 250 19.43 5.48 -3.32
N ASP A 251 20.11 4.34 -3.49
CA ASP A 251 20.87 3.68 -2.40
C ASP A 251 22.39 3.69 -2.67
#